data_AF-A0A8S1BRA4-F1
#
_entry.id   AF-A0A8S1BRA4-F1
#
_cell.length_a   1.000
_cell.length_b   1.000
_cell.length_c   1.000
_cell.angle_alpha   90.00
_cell.angle_beta   90.00
_cell.angle_gamma   90.00
#
_symmetry.space_group_name_H-M   'P 1'
#
loop_
_entity.id
_entity.type
_entity.pdbx_description
1 polymer ?
#
loop_
_entity_poly.entity_id
_entity_poly.type
_entity_poly.pdbx_seq_one_letter_code
_entity_poly.pdbx_strand_id
1 'polypeptide(L)'
;MATANAKPYIVKEITQSHVFDFNSCLAFFDNWKKKSTGELVMWSKISEVNIQAKDLFLINYKNAFEESAYKTIQCLRSNTRTSIQNLTKKFDGLSVAYSSLLPIDKNKFKDPQDLCKSNVIPEQYHSYYNNLKVISKNTTGDISD
;
A
#
# COMPACT_ATOMS: atom_id res chain seq x y z
N MET A 1 -25.43 8.60 -15.70
CA MET A 1 -25.45 7.42 -16.60
C MET A 1 -24.01 7.01 -16.86
N ALA A 2 -23.61 5.80 -16.47
CA ALA A 2 -22.29 5.25 -16.80
C ALA A 2 -22.27 4.86 -18.29
N THR A 3 -21.24 5.29 -19.02
CA THR A 3 -21.10 5.03 -20.46
C THR A 3 -20.87 3.54 -20.74
N ALA A 4 -21.69 2.95 -21.61
CA ALA A 4 -21.76 1.52 -21.92
C ALA A 4 -20.48 0.87 -22.52
N ASN A 5 -19.38 1.63 -22.67
CA ASN A 5 -18.13 1.17 -23.29
C ASN A 5 -16.96 1.00 -22.29
N ALA A 6 -17.20 1.13 -20.99
CA ALA A 6 -16.17 0.88 -19.99
C ALA A 6 -15.94 -0.63 -19.84
N LYS A 7 -14.70 -1.10 -20.04
CA LYS A 7 -14.33 -2.48 -19.72
C LYS A 7 -14.60 -2.71 -18.22
N PRO A 8 -15.34 -3.77 -17.83
CA PRO A 8 -15.64 -4.01 -16.43
C PRO A 8 -14.35 -4.24 -15.65
N TYR A 9 -14.27 -3.69 -14.44
CA TYR A 9 -13.15 -3.97 -13.54
C TYR A 9 -13.20 -5.44 -13.11
N ILE A 10 -12.06 -6.12 -13.18
CA ILE A 10 -11.93 -7.47 -12.63
C ILE A 10 -11.65 -7.33 -11.14
N VAL A 11 -12.67 -7.57 -10.32
CA VAL A 11 -12.54 -7.62 -8.86
C VAL A 11 -12.05 -9.00 -8.45
N LYS A 12 -10.96 -9.06 -7.68
CA LYS A 12 -10.46 -10.28 -7.06
C LYS A 12 -10.52 -10.12 -5.55
N GLU A 13 -11.30 -10.97 -4.91
CA GLU A 13 -11.35 -11.03 -3.46
C GLU A 13 -10.08 -11.70 -2.92
N ILE A 14 -9.50 -11.09 -1.89
CA ILE A 14 -8.30 -11.61 -1.22
C ILE A 14 -8.54 -11.68 0.28
N THR A 15 -7.96 -12.68 0.92
CA THR A 15 -7.99 -12.81 2.38
C THR A 15 -6.85 -12.00 3.03
N GLN A 16 -6.99 -11.72 4.33
CA GLN A 16 -5.97 -11.00 5.11
C GLN A 16 -4.58 -11.64 5.02
N SER A 17 -4.50 -12.97 4.90
CA SER A 17 -3.25 -13.72 4.73
C SER A 17 -2.46 -13.36 3.47
N HIS A 18 -3.06 -12.65 2.52
CA HIS A 18 -2.42 -12.17 1.30
C HIS A 18 -2.04 -10.68 1.36
N VAL A 19 -2.25 -10.02 2.50
CA VAL A 19 -1.90 -8.61 2.71
C VAL A 19 -0.69 -8.55 3.64
N PHE A 20 0.44 -8.10 3.13
CA PHE A 20 1.72 -8.09 3.86
C PHE A 20 2.16 -6.68 4.23
N ASP A 21 2.84 -6.53 5.37
CA ASP A 21 3.43 -5.26 5.79
C ASP A 21 4.83 -5.08 5.21
N PHE A 22 4.98 -4.10 4.34
CA PHE A 22 6.25 -3.74 3.71
C PHE A 22 7.01 -2.66 4.49
N ASN A 23 6.45 -2.08 5.56
CA ASN A 23 7.11 -1.01 6.31
C ASN A 23 8.44 -1.45 6.90
N SER A 24 8.51 -2.69 7.40
CA SER A 24 9.74 -3.31 7.90
C SER A 24 10.85 -3.41 6.83
N CYS A 25 10.46 -3.48 5.55
CA CYS A 25 11.37 -3.60 4.42
C CYS A 25 11.83 -2.24 3.88
N LEU A 26 11.15 -1.12 4.22
CA LEU A 26 11.50 0.21 3.74
C LEU A 26 12.92 0.64 4.16
N ALA A 27 13.37 0.25 5.34
CA ALA A 27 14.72 0.54 5.84
C ALA A 27 15.84 -0.08 4.98
N PHE A 28 15.54 -1.10 4.17
CA PHE A 28 16.54 -1.70 3.27
C PHE A 28 16.74 -0.87 2.00
N PHE A 29 15.75 -0.05 1.66
CA PHE A 29 15.66 0.71 0.43
C PHE A 29 16.12 2.17 0.62
N ASP A 30 17.13 2.40 1.47
CA ASP A 30 17.70 3.72 1.76
C ASP A 30 18.12 4.52 0.50
N ASN A 31 18.42 3.80 -0.58
CA ASN A 31 18.89 4.39 -1.83
C ASN A 31 17.78 5.07 -2.64
N TRP A 32 16.50 4.92 -2.27
CA TRP A 32 15.39 5.51 -3.00
C TRP A 32 15.37 7.03 -2.96
N LYS A 33 16.19 7.61 -2.08
CA LYS A 33 16.35 9.05 -1.92
C LYS A 33 17.45 9.60 -2.82
N LYS A 34 18.31 8.79 -3.44
CA LYS A 34 19.46 9.26 -4.23
C LYS A 34 19.51 8.58 -5.61
N LYS A 35 19.78 9.37 -6.65
CA LYS A 35 20.08 8.89 -8.00
C LYS A 35 21.42 8.17 -8.02
N SER A 36 21.66 7.42 -9.10
CA SER A 36 23.00 6.89 -9.41
C SER A 36 24.08 7.98 -9.47
N THR A 37 23.70 9.22 -9.81
CA THR A 37 24.57 10.40 -9.85
C THR A 37 24.75 11.10 -8.49
N GLY A 38 24.11 10.62 -7.42
CA GLY A 38 24.20 11.17 -6.07
C GLY A 38 23.17 12.26 -5.72
N GLU A 39 22.38 12.72 -6.70
CA GLU A 39 21.34 13.75 -6.50
C GLU A 39 20.10 13.20 -5.77
N LEU A 40 19.41 14.06 -5.02
CA LEU A 40 18.22 13.65 -4.27
C LEU A 40 17.00 13.48 -5.20
N VAL A 41 16.26 12.37 -5.04
CA VAL A 41 15.05 12.07 -5.82
C VAL A 41 13.84 12.71 -5.14
N MET A 42 13.22 13.69 -5.81
CA MET A 42 11.96 14.28 -5.37
C MET A 42 10.78 13.48 -5.96
N TRP A 43 10.29 12.49 -5.23
CA TRP A 43 9.18 11.63 -5.66
C TRP A 43 7.92 12.39 -6.05
N SER A 44 7.64 13.54 -5.42
CA SER A 44 6.51 14.41 -5.74
C SER A 44 6.56 15.05 -7.13
N LYS A 45 7.75 15.06 -7.78
CA LYS A 45 7.95 15.66 -9.11
C LYS A 45 8.03 14.61 -10.23
N ILE A 46 7.87 13.34 -9.91
CA ILE A 46 7.96 12.27 -10.89
C ILE A 46 6.62 12.14 -11.61
N SER A 47 6.64 12.25 -12.94
CA SER A 47 5.45 12.10 -13.78
C SER A 47 5.31 10.70 -14.36
N GLU A 48 6.44 10.01 -14.58
CA GLU A 48 6.45 8.69 -15.21
C GLU A 48 7.47 7.78 -14.53
N VAL A 49 7.06 6.53 -14.27
CA VAL A 49 7.92 5.46 -13.74
C VAL A 49 7.83 4.24 -14.66
N ASN A 50 8.98 3.75 -15.08
CA ASN A 50 9.12 2.57 -15.92
C ASN A 50 9.99 1.52 -15.20
N ILE A 51 9.43 0.33 -15.02
CA ILE A 51 10.09 -0.81 -14.38
C ILE A 51 10.17 -1.93 -15.41
N GLN A 52 11.39 -2.35 -15.73
CA GLN A 52 11.64 -3.43 -16.67
C GLN A 52 11.92 -4.73 -15.92
N ALA A 53 11.29 -5.83 -16.36
CA ALA A 53 11.52 -7.15 -15.76
C ALA A 53 12.97 -7.64 -15.85
N LYS A 54 13.74 -7.14 -16.83
CA LYS A 54 15.17 -7.44 -17.00
C LYS A 54 16.02 -6.83 -15.88
N ASP A 55 15.61 -5.68 -15.36
CA ASP A 55 16.37 -4.87 -14.41
C ASP A 55 15.58 -4.64 -13.13
N LEU A 56 15.37 -5.72 -12.37
CA LEU A 56 14.51 -5.75 -11.17
C LEU A 56 14.84 -4.73 -10.09
N PHE A 57 16.07 -4.19 -10.08
CA PHE A 57 16.57 -3.27 -9.06
C PHE A 57 16.89 -1.87 -9.61
N LEU A 58 16.45 -1.58 -10.84
CA LEU A 58 16.56 -0.26 -11.45
C LEU A 58 15.17 0.30 -11.69
N ILE A 59 14.92 1.47 -11.11
CA ILE A 59 13.72 2.25 -11.40
C ILE A 59 14.12 3.34 -12.36
N ASN A 60 13.55 3.31 -13.57
CA ASN A 60 13.70 4.37 -14.55
C ASN A 60 12.55 5.34 -14.39
N TYR A 61 12.83 6.64 -14.34
CA TYR A 61 11.78 7.64 -14.12
C TYR A 61 12.05 8.93 -14.89
N LYS A 62 10.99 9.71 -15.11
CA LYS A 62 11.02 11.05 -15.69
C LYS A 62 10.29 12.05 -14.81
N ASN A 63 10.77 13.29 -14.81
CA ASN A 63 10.11 14.38 -14.08
C ASN A 63 9.04 15.09 -14.94
N ALA A 64 9.09 14.94 -16.25
CA ALA A 64 8.11 15.47 -17.20
C ALA A 64 7.97 14.48 -18.36
N PHE A 65 6.80 14.43 -18.99
CA PHE A 65 6.53 13.46 -20.05
C PHE A 65 7.36 13.73 -21.32
N GLU A 66 7.76 14.98 -21.53
CA GLU A 66 8.53 15.44 -22.67
C GLU A 66 10.04 15.15 -22.54
N GLU A 67 10.53 14.71 -21.37
CA GLU A 67 11.95 14.35 -21.20
C GLU A 67 12.30 13.17 -22.14
N SER A 68 13.36 13.34 -22.93
CA SER A 68 13.81 12.33 -23.89
C SER A 68 14.48 11.12 -23.23
N ALA A 69 15.13 11.32 -22.08
CA ALA A 69 15.90 10.30 -21.38
C ALA A 69 15.35 10.02 -19.98
N TYR A 70 15.38 8.75 -19.58
CA TYR A 70 15.06 8.35 -18.22
C TYR A 70 16.25 8.59 -17.29
N LYS A 71 15.95 9.00 -16.06
CA LYS A 71 16.87 8.99 -14.93
C LYS A 71 16.71 7.67 -14.20
N THR A 72 17.77 7.19 -13.56
CA THR A 72 17.78 5.86 -12.94
C THR A 72 18.06 5.92 -11.45
N ILE A 73 17.28 5.15 -10.69
CA ILE A 73 17.49 4.90 -9.27
C ILE A 73 17.90 3.45 -9.13
N GLN A 74 19.03 3.22 -8.46
CA GLN A 74 19.46 1.88 -8.10
C GLN A 74 18.95 1.53 -6.70
N CYS A 75 17.95 0.64 -6.64
CA CYS A 75 17.27 0.28 -5.41
C CYS A 75 18.17 -0.44 -4.41
N LEU A 76 19.23 -1.10 -4.88
CA LEU A 76 20.22 -1.81 -4.06
C LEU A 76 21.56 -1.08 -4.04
N ARG A 77 22.24 -1.07 -2.88
CA ARG A 77 23.63 -0.52 -2.78
C ARG A 77 24.65 -1.35 -3.56
N SER A 78 24.36 -2.62 -3.76
CA SER A 78 25.21 -3.57 -4.49
C SER A 78 24.32 -4.58 -5.17
N ASN A 79 24.60 -4.91 -6.43
CA ASN A 79 23.88 -5.96 -7.17
C ASN A 79 24.67 -7.28 -7.17
N THR A 80 25.20 -7.66 -6.01
CA THR A 80 25.94 -8.91 -5.84
C THR A 80 24.98 -10.05 -5.51
N ARG A 81 25.38 -11.29 -5.82
CA ARG A 81 24.59 -12.48 -5.47
C ARG A 81 24.19 -12.48 -3.98
N THR A 82 25.10 -12.07 -3.10
CA THR A 82 24.89 -12.00 -1.65
C THR A 82 23.84 -10.95 -1.26
N SER A 83 23.84 -9.77 -1.88
CA SER A 83 22.84 -8.73 -1.57
C SER A 83 21.44 -9.12 -2.01
N ILE A 84 21.31 -9.78 -3.17
CA ILE A 84 20.04 -10.31 -3.66
C ILE A 84 19.52 -11.42 -2.73
N GLN A 85 20.38 -12.38 -2.34
CA GLN A 85 19.99 -13.44 -1.42
C GLN A 85 19.54 -12.91 -0.06
N ASN A 86 20.21 -11.88 0.46
CA ASN A 86 19.82 -11.24 1.71
C ASN A 86 18.48 -10.52 1.61
N LEU A 87 18.15 -9.96 0.44
CA LEU A 87 16.85 -9.36 0.16
C LEU A 87 15.75 -10.43 0.11
N THR A 88 15.95 -11.53 -0.62
CA THR A 88 14.98 -12.63 -0.71
C THR A 88 14.65 -13.20 0.67
N LYS A 89 15.68 -13.47 1.49
CA LYS A 89 15.49 -13.96 2.87
C LYS A 89 14.67 -13.02 3.76
N LYS A 90 14.72 -11.70 3.50
CA LYS A 90 13.89 -10.73 4.23
C LYS A 90 12.46 -10.72 3.71
N PHE A 91 12.26 -10.91 2.41
CA PHE A 91 10.92 -11.05 1.85
C PHE A 91 10.23 -12.35 2.33
N ASP A 92 11.00 -13.41 2.51
CA ASP A 92 10.50 -14.68 3.09
C ASP A 92 9.99 -14.51 4.53
N GLY A 93 10.39 -13.42 5.22
CA GLY A 93 9.99 -13.09 6.58
C GLY A 93 8.91 -12.00 6.70
N LEU A 94 8.21 -11.63 5.62
CA LEU A 94 7.14 -10.62 5.75
C LEU A 94 6.02 -11.09 6.65
N SER A 95 5.71 -10.27 7.65
CA SER A 95 4.52 -10.42 8.46
C SER A 95 3.27 -9.99 7.69
N VAL A 96 2.17 -10.68 7.93
CA VAL A 96 0.84 -10.26 7.48
C VAL A 96 0.52 -8.89 8.10
N ALA A 97 0.01 -7.96 7.29
CA ALA A 97 -0.29 -6.59 7.73
C ALA A 97 -1.42 -6.53 8.75
N TYR A 98 -2.38 -7.45 8.64
CA TYR A 98 -3.57 -7.48 9.47
C TYR A 98 -3.77 -8.88 10.05
N SER A 99 -3.70 -8.99 11.38
CA SER A 99 -3.99 -10.23 12.10
C SER A 99 -5.48 -10.43 12.40
N SER A 100 -6.29 -9.39 12.22
CA SER A 100 -7.74 -9.43 12.41
C SER A 100 -8.44 -8.35 11.59
N LEU A 101 -9.78 -8.39 11.55
CA LEU A 101 -10.60 -7.37 10.90
C LEU A 101 -10.27 -5.97 11.42
N LEU A 102 -10.04 -5.05 10.49
CA LEU A 102 -9.78 -3.66 10.81
C LEU A 102 -11.00 -3.04 11.50
N PRO A 103 -10.82 -2.43 12.67
CA PRO A 103 -11.91 -1.71 13.31
C PRO A 103 -12.27 -0.48 12.47
N ILE A 104 -13.55 -0.15 12.44
CA ILE A 104 -14.07 0.99 11.69
C ILE A 104 -14.30 2.19 12.61
N ASP A 105 -14.28 3.39 12.03
CA ASP A 105 -14.61 4.61 12.79
C ASP A 105 -16.07 4.54 13.26
N LYS A 106 -16.36 5.07 14.45
CA LYS A 106 -17.71 5.15 15.01
C LYS A 106 -18.68 5.87 14.08
N ASN A 107 -18.20 6.92 13.40
CA ASN A 107 -19.01 7.65 12.42
C ASN A 107 -19.38 6.75 11.24
N LYS A 108 -18.42 5.95 10.75
CA LYS A 108 -18.64 5.00 9.65
C LYS A 108 -19.45 3.78 10.07
N PHE A 109 -19.48 3.43 11.36
CA PHE A 109 -20.32 2.35 11.89
C PHE A 109 -21.79 2.76 11.95
N LYS A 110 -22.09 4.05 12.13
CA LYS A 110 -23.47 4.53 12.20
C LYS A 110 -24.24 4.31 10.89
N ASP A 111 -23.61 4.55 9.74
CA ASP A 111 -24.31 4.46 8.45
C ASP A 111 -24.82 3.03 8.16
N PRO A 112 -24.01 1.95 8.28
CA PRO A 112 -24.50 0.58 8.16
C PRO A 112 -25.61 0.24 9.14
N GLN A 113 -25.52 0.74 10.39
CA GLN A 113 -26.54 0.49 11.41
C GLN A 113 -27.88 1.13 11.05
N ASP A 114 -27.86 2.37 10.55
CA ASP A 114 -29.07 3.07 10.13
C ASP A 114 -29.66 2.47 8.84
N LEU A 115 -28.82 1.93 7.95
CA LEU A 115 -29.24 1.14 6.79
C LEU A 115 -29.87 -0.22 7.17
N CYS A 116 -29.36 -0.87 8.22
CA CYS A 116 -29.99 -2.07 8.79
C CYS A 116 -31.36 -1.72 9.39
N LYS A 117 -31.46 -0.65 10.20
CA LYS A 117 -32.74 -0.21 10.81
C LYS A 117 -33.80 0.20 9.79
N SER A 118 -33.38 0.78 8.66
CA SER A 118 -34.28 1.17 7.57
C SER A 118 -34.64 0.01 6.63
N ASN A 119 -34.19 -1.22 6.93
CA ASN A 119 -34.40 -2.42 6.11
C ASN A 119 -33.92 -2.29 4.65
N VAL A 120 -32.99 -1.36 4.38
CA VAL A 120 -32.32 -1.25 3.08
C VAL A 120 -31.33 -2.40 2.90
N ILE A 121 -30.63 -2.77 3.97
CA ILE A 121 -29.80 -3.98 4.01
C ILE A 121 -30.69 -5.16 4.43
N PRO A 122 -30.69 -6.28 3.69
CA PRO A 122 -31.46 -7.47 4.06
C PRO A 122 -31.07 -8.03 5.45
N GLU A 123 -32.05 -8.50 6.20
CA GLU A 123 -31.91 -8.96 7.60
C GLU A 123 -30.85 -10.04 7.78
N GLN A 124 -30.69 -10.93 6.79
CA GLN A 124 -29.65 -11.97 6.76
C GLN A 124 -28.21 -11.44 6.89
N TYR A 125 -27.97 -10.15 6.60
CA TYR A 125 -26.66 -9.52 6.73
C TYR A 125 -26.52 -8.65 7.99
N HIS A 126 -27.60 -8.40 8.74
CA HIS A 126 -27.56 -7.50 9.90
C HIS A 126 -26.56 -7.97 10.96
N SER A 127 -26.49 -9.28 11.20
CA SER A 127 -25.54 -9.88 12.15
C SER A 127 -24.08 -9.48 11.83
N TYR A 128 -23.71 -9.44 10.55
CA TYR A 128 -22.36 -9.02 10.16
C TYR A 128 -22.08 -7.57 10.55
N TYR A 129 -22.97 -6.64 10.16
CA TYR A 129 -22.78 -5.21 10.40
C TYR A 129 -22.86 -4.84 11.89
N ASN A 130 -23.68 -5.56 12.67
CA ASN A 130 -23.80 -5.37 14.11
C ASN A 130 -22.55 -5.82 14.90
N ASN A 131 -21.81 -6.78 14.35
CA ASN A 131 -20.60 -7.34 14.98
C ASN A 131 -19.30 -6.67 14.51
N LEU A 132 -19.36 -5.58 13.73
CA LEU A 132 -18.17 -4.84 13.32
C LEU A 132 -17.51 -4.15 14.51
N LYS A 133 -16.18 -4.29 14.62
CA LYS A 133 -15.39 -3.65 15.67
C LYS A 133 -15.27 -2.15 15.41
N VAL A 134 -15.44 -1.34 16.45
CA VAL A 134 -15.38 0.13 16.36
C VAL A 134 -14.12 0.66 17.04
N ILE A 135 -13.43 1.62 16.41
CA ILE A 135 -12.30 2.33 17.02
C ILE A 135 -12.84 3.27 18.10
N SER A 136 -12.61 2.94 19.38
CA SER A 136 -12.77 3.88 20.47
C SER A 136 -11.55 4.80 20.51
N LYS A 137 -11.69 6.04 20.03
CA LYS A 137 -10.66 7.08 20.27
C LYS A 137 -10.62 7.40 21.77
N ASN A 138 -9.81 6.68 22.54
CA ASN A 138 -9.41 7.16 23.85
C ASN A 138 -8.29 8.17 23.63
N THR A 139 -8.62 9.44 23.80
CA THR A 139 -7.67 10.53 23.89
C THR A 139 -6.95 10.43 25.23
N THR A 140 -5.78 9.80 25.24
CA THR A 140 -4.72 10.01 26.24
C THR A 140 -3.51 10.47 25.41
N GLY A 141 -3.06 11.72 25.40
CA GLY A 141 -3.23 12.72 26.44
C GLY A 141 -2.34 12.43 27.65
N ASP A 142 -1.12 11.93 27.44
CA ASP A 142 -0.07 11.98 28.46
C ASP A 142 1.20 12.57 27.84
N ILE A 143 1.37 13.86 28.10
CA ILE A 143 2.66 14.50 28.23
C ILE A 143 3.18 14.08 29.61
N SER A 144 4.37 13.46 29.66
CA SER A 144 5.17 13.41 30.88
C SER A 144 6.65 13.21 30.53
N ASP A 145 7.38 14.30 30.76
CA ASP A 145 8.83 14.55 30.99
C ASP A 145 9.90 13.71 30.26
#